data_AF-A0A2N7WTH5-F1
#
_entry.id   AF-A0A2N7WTH5-F1
#
_cell.length_a   1.000
_cell.length_b   1.000
_cell.length_c   1.000
_cell.angle_alpha   90.00
_cell.angle_beta   90.00
_cell.angle_gamma   90.00
#
_symmetry.space_group_name_H-M   'P 1'
#
loop_
_entity.id
_entity.type
_entity.pdbx_description
1 polymer ?
#
loop_
_entity_poly.entity_id
_entity_poly.type
_entity_poly.pdbx_seq_one_letter_code
_entity_poly.pdbx_strand_id
1 'polypeptide(L)'
;MLEQFLLLGIDRKWCIAQGAIVITFAAGLRNGWVLLAVLVTHPVLWLAVRRDPDQIRCYSKYSRQGDYYEPRQLLHQKVNARPKGFARGMPC
;
A
#
# COMPACT_ATOMS: atom_id res chain seq x y z
N MET A 1 3.96 -5.19 2.53
CA MET A 1 2.71 -4.52 2.95
C MET A 1 1.90 -4.22 1.70
N LEU A 2 0.71 -4.82 1.56
CA LEU A 2 -0.27 -4.34 0.58
C LEU A 2 -0.72 -2.95 1.05
N GLU A 3 -0.39 -1.91 0.31
CA GLU A 3 -0.84 -0.56 0.66
C GLU A 3 -2.33 -0.46 0.39
N GLN A 4 -3.10 -0.16 1.44
CA GLN A 4 -4.55 0.07 1.34
C GLN A 4 -4.86 1.48 0.82
N PHE A 5 -3.83 2.33 0.71
CA PHE A 5 -3.91 3.71 0.26
C PHE A 5 -3.63 3.79 -1.24
N LEU A 6 -4.69 3.61 -2.03
CA LEU A 6 -4.68 3.90 -3.46
C LEU A 6 -4.73 5.42 -3.63
N LEU A 7 -3.66 6.01 -4.14
CA LEU A 7 -3.61 7.40 -4.55
C LEU A 7 -3.98 7.43 -6.03
N LEU A 8 -5.14 8.03 -6.36
CA LEU A 8 -5.70 8.00 -7.73
C LEU A 8 -5.89 6.57 -8.29
N GLY A 9 -6.17 5.59 -7.43
CA GLY A 9 -6.40 4.20 -7.86
C GLY A 9 -5.14 3.37 -8.08
N ILE A 10 -3.94 3.89 -7.81
CA ILE A 10 -2.66 3.18 -7.87
C ILE A 10 -1.97 3.22 -6.49
N ASP A 11 -1.18 2.20 -6.17
CA ASP A 11 -0.25 2.19 -5.03
C ASP A 11 0.61 3.47 -5.00
N ARG A 12 0.78 4.08 -3.81
CA ARG A 12 1.43 5.39 -3.63
C ARG A 12 2.84 5.45 -4.22
N LYS A 13 3.60 4.37 -4.08
CA LYS A 13 4.98 4.27 -4.61
C LYS A 13 5.04 4.43 -6.13
N TRP A 14 4.10 3.81 -6.83
CA TRP A 14 4.02 3.86 -8.29
C TRP A 14 3.56 5.24 -8.77
N CYS A 15 2.61 5.87 -8.08
CA CYS A 15 2.19 7.24 -8.38
C CYS A 15 3.34 8.25 -8.21
N ILE A 16 4.13 8.12 -7.13
CA ILE A 16 5.31 8.97 -6.91
C ILE A 16 6.38 8.72 -7.97
N ALA A 17 6.66 7.46 -8.31
CA ALA A 17 7.63 7.10 -9.33
C ALA A 17 7.25 7.69 -10.70
N GLN A 18 5.98 7.58 -11.08
CA GLN A 18 5.48 8.15 -12.33
C GLN A 18 5.64 9.68 -12.35
N GLY A 19 5.24 10.36 -11.28
CA GLY A 19 5.40 11.81 -11.16
C GLY A 19 6.88 12.24 -11.26
N ALA A 20 7.77 11.54 -10.56
CA ALA A 20 9.21 11.79 -10.61
C ALA A 20 9.77 11.65 -12.04
N ILE A 21 9.44 10.56 -12.73
CA ILE A 21 9.91 10.31 -14.11
C ILE A 21 9.45 11.43 -15.04
N VAL A 22 8.17 11.79 -15.01
CA VAL A 22 7.62 12.82 -15.88
C VAL A 22 8.27 14.17 -15.61
N ILE A 23 8.45 14.55 -14.33
CA ILE A 23 9.10 15.80 -13.95
C ILE A 23 10.56 15.82 -14.42
N THR A 24 11.30 14.73 -14.22
CA THR A 24 12.70 14.64 -14.66
C THR A 24 12.82 14.77 -16.18
N PHE A 25 11.92 14.13 -16.95
CA PHE A 25 11.90 14.27 -18.41
C PHE A 25 11.49 15.67 -18.87
N ALA A 26 10.49 16.29 -18.25
CA ALA A 26 10.07 17.65 -18.56
C ALA A 26 11.20 18.67 -18.29
N ALA A 27 11.93 18.48 -17.19
CA ALA A 27 13.10 19.30 -16.83
C ALA A 27 14.27 19.08 -17.81
N GLY A 28 14.57 17.83 -18.17
CA GLY A 28 15.65 17.48 -19.09
C GLY A 28 15.41 18.00 -20.52
N LEU A 29 14.17 17.93 -21.00
CA LEU A 29 13.79 18.41 -22.34
C LEU A 29 13.45 19.91 -22.38
N ARG A 30 13.40 20.59 -21.22
CA ARG A 30 12.93 21.98 -21.06
C ARG A 30 11.59 22.24 -21.76
N ASN A 31 10.73 21.23 -21.79
CA ASN A 31 9.48 21.26 -22.51
C ASN A 31 8.31 20.88 -21.59
N GLY A 32 7.48 21.87 -21.26
CA GLY A 32 6.32 21.68 -20.38
C GLY A 32 5.22 20.80 -20.99
N TRP A 33 5.18 20.66 -22.32
CA TRP A 33 4.21 19.79 -23.00
C TRP A 33 4.36 18.31 -22.62
N VAL A 34 5.55 17.91 -22.15
CA VAL A 34 5.83 16.55 -21.66
C VAL A 34 4.98 16.19 -20.45
N LEU A 35 4.51 17.17 -19.67
CA LEU A 35 3.60 16.92 -18.54
C LEU A 35 2.28 16.29 -18.97
N LEU A 36 1.81 16.55 -20.21
CA LEU A 36 0.59 15.93 -20.74
C LEU A 36 0.73 14.42 -20.95
N ALA A 37 1.96 13.89 -21.01
CA ALA A 37 2.18 12.45 -21.08
C ALA A 37 1.59 11.70 -19.87
N VAL A 38 1.38 12.38 -18.74
CA VAL A 38 0.67 11.81 -17.57
C VAL A 38 -0.73 11.35 -17.93
N LEU A 39 -1.44 12.07 -18.81
CA LEU A 39 -2.81 11.73 -19.20
C LEU A 39 -2.92 10.36 -19.85
N VAL A 40 -1.87 9.90 -20.54
CA VAL A 40 -1.83 8.59 -21.20
C VAL A 40 -1.10 7.55 -20.33
N THR A 41 0.02 7.93 -19.73
CA THR A 41 0.82 6.98 -18.94
C THR A 41 0.12 6.56 -17.65
N HIS A 42 -0.71 7.43 -17.05
CA HIS A 42 -1.42 7.13 -15.80
C HIS A 42 -2.50 6.06 -15.95
N PRO A 43 -3.43 6.13 -16.93
CA PRO A 43 -4.42 5.06 -17.12
C PRO A 43 -3.78 3.72 -17.54
N VAL A 44 -2.68 3.75 -18.31
CA VAL A 44 -1.93 2.54 -18.68
C VAL A 44 -1.29 1.90 -17.44
N LEU A 45 -0.63 2.71 -16.60
CA LEU A 45 -0.05 2.24 -15.34
C LEU A 45 -1.14 1.76 -14.38
N TRP A 46 -2.28 2.45 -14.34
CA TRP A 46 -3.43 2.04 -13.56
C TRP A 46 -3.93 0.67 -13.98
N LEU A 47 -4.14 0.42 -15.28
CA LEU A 47 -4.53 -0.90 -15.78
C LEU A 47 -3.51 -1.98 -15.45
N ALA A 48 -2.21 -1.69 -15.59
CA ALA A 48 -1.14 -2.65 -15.35
C ALA A 48 -0.94 -2.98 -13.86
N VAL A 49 -1.14 -2.00 -12.97
CA VAL A 49 -0.88 -2.12 -11.52
C VAL A 49 -2.16 -2.43 -10.74
N ARG A 50 -3.34 -2.40 -11.38
CA ARG A 50 -4.62 -2.75 -10.76
C ARG A 50 -4.57 -4.19 -10.26
N ARG A 51 -4.32 -4.34 -8.95
CA ARG A 51 -4.42 -5.64 -8.27
C ARG A 51 -5.87 -6.08 -8.18
N ASP A 52 -6.08 -7.39 -8.28
CA ASP A 52 -7.40 -7.97 -8.06
C ASP A 52 -7.90 -7.65 -6.65
N PRO A 53 -9.12 -7.08 -6.52
CA PRO A 53 -9.68 -6.72 -5.22
C PRO A 53 -9.83 -7.94 -4.31
N ASP A 54 -10.06 -9.12 -4.90
CA ASP A 54 -10.17 -10.38 -4.17
C ASP A 54 -8.83 -10.82 -3.57
N GLN A 55 -7.71 -10.58 -4.25
CA GLN A 55 -6.39 -10.89 -3.72
C GLN A 55 -6.08 -10.04 -2.48
N ILE A 56 -6.45 -8.75 -2.49
CA ILE A 56 -6.30 -7.85 -1.33
C ILE A 56 -7.17 -8.33 -0.15
N ARG A 57 -8.41 -8.73 -0.44
CA ARG A 57 -9.34 -9.23 0.57
C ARG A 57 -8.88 -10.54 1.19
N CYS A 58 -8.42 -11.49 0.37
CA CYS A 58 -7.85 -12.75 0.86
C CYS A 58 -6.60 -12.47 1.71
N TYR A 59 -5.65 -11.69 1.20
CA TYR A 59 -4.39 -11.43 1.91
C TYR A 59 -4.61 -10.70 3.23
N SER A 60 -5.52 -9.72 3.27
CA SER A 60 -5.87 -9.02 4.51
C SER A 60 -6.56 -9.95 5.52
N LYS A 61 -7.38 -10.91 5.05
CA LYS A 61 -8.01 -11.92 5.90
C LYS A 61 -6.96 -12.86 6.51
N TYR A 62 -6.03 -13.38 5.70
CA TYR A 62 -4.94 -14.26 6.15
C TYR A 62 -3.92 -13.54 7.04
N SER A 63 -3.62 -12.27 6.76
CA SER A 63 -2.74 -11.46 7.61
C SER A 63 -3.24 -11.31 9.05
N ARG A 64 -4.54 -11.41 9.28
CA ARG A 64 -5.17 -11.34 10.61
C ARG A 64 -5.38 -12.71 11.25
N GLN A 65 -5.16 -13.82 10.52
CA GLN A 65 -5.32 -15.16 11.09
C GLN A 65 -4.27 -15.46 12.17
N GLY A 66 -3.08 -14.87 12.07
CA GLY A 66 -2.07 -14.98 13.13
C GLY A 66 -2.64 -14.57 14.49
N ASP A 67 -3.40 -13.48 14.56
CA ASP A 67 -4.05 -13.01 15.79
C ASP A 67 -5.06 -14.01 16.39
N TYR A 68 -5.63 -14.90 15.56
CA TYR A 68 -6.61 -15.91 15.98
C TYR A 68 -5.97 -17.23 16.40
N TYR A 69 -4.95 -17.71 15.69
CA TYR A 69 -4.39 -19.06 15.87
C TYR A 69 -3.08 -19.10 16.65
N GLU A 70 -2.25 -18.07 16.56
CA GLU A 70 -1.02 -17.93 17.34
C GLU A 70 -1.06 -16.58 18.06
N PRO A 71 -1.61 -16.49 19.29
CA PRO A 71 -1.58 -15.24 20.06
C PRO A 71 -0.14 -14.92 20.49
N ARG A 72 0.68 -14.47 19.56
CA ARG A 72 1.97 -13.83 19.83
C ARG A 72 1.67 -12.47 20.42
N GLN A 73 2.33 -12.14 21.52
CA GLN A 73 2.14 -10.87 22.21
C GLN A 73 2.72 -9.72 21.37
N LEU A 74 1.91 -9.22 20.45
CA LEU A 74 2.22 -8.01 19.68
C LEU A 74 1.68 -6.81 20.45
N LEU A 75 2.47 -5.74 20.55
CA LEU A 75 2.11 -4.49 21.22
C LEU A 75 0.76 -3.90 20.74
N HIS A 76 0.38 -4.17 19.50
CA HIS A 76 -0.83 -3.63 18.86
C HIS A 76 -1.92 -4.68 18.60
N GLN A 77 -1.84 -5.86 19.21
CA GLN A 77 -2.83 -6.92 19.04
C GLN A 77 -4.20 -6.48 19.59
N LYS A 78 -5.22 -6.45 18.73
CA LYS A 78 -6.60 -6.05 19.11
C LYS A 78 -7.49 -7.24 19.48
N VAL A 79 -7.21 -8.43 18.94
CA VAL A 79 -8.03 -9.65 19.08
C VAL A 79 -7.22 -10.71 19.83
N ASN A 80 -7.85 -11.46 20.75
CA ASN A 80 -7.18 -12.46 21.60
C ASN A 80 -5.99 -11.92 22.42
N ALA A 81 -6.01 -10.63 22.78
CA ALA A 81 -5.02 -10.06 23.67
C ALA A 81 -5.13 -10.67 25.08
N ARG A 82 -4.01 -10.76 25.80
CA ARG A 82 -3.99 -11.21 27.21
C ARG A 82 -4.98 -10.42 28.08
N PRO A 83 -5.55 -11.04 29.13
CA PRO A 83 -6.39 -10.35 30.10
C PRO A 83 -5.64 -9.19 30.79
N LYS A 84 -6.40 -8.18 31.22
CA LYS A 84 -5.86 -7.02 31.94
C LYS A 84 -5.13 -7.51 33.20
N GLY A 85 -3.89 -7.08 33.40
CA GLY A 85 -3.04 -7.49 34.53
C GLY A 85 -1.96 -8.54 34.21
N PHE A 86 -2.02 -9.22 33.07
CA PHE A 86 -1.00 -10.21 32.67
C PHE A 86 0.01 -9.66 31.65
N ALA A 87 0.68 -8.53 31.92
CA ALA A 87 1.66 -7.93 31.00
C ALA A 87 1.10 -7.66 29.57
N ARG A 88 -0.20 -7.34 29.47
CA ARG A 88 -0.88 -7.03 28.20
C ARG A 88 -0.22 -5.79 27.57
N GLY A 89 0.30 -5.94 26.34
CA GLY A 89 0.95 -4.86 25.61
C GLY A 89 2.45 -4.72 25.88
N MET A 90 3.06 -5.67 26.59
CA MET A 90 4.51 -5.76 26.74
C MET A 90 5.05 -6.87 25.82
N PRO A 91 6.18 -6.68 25.13
CA PRO A 91 6.89 -7.77 24.50
C PRO A 91 7.43 -8.71 25.58
N CYS A 92 7.35 -10.03 25.33
CA CYS A 92 7.99 -11.06 26.16
C CYS A 92 9.50 -10.85 26.22
#